data_AF-A0A016QP09-F1
#
_entry.id   AF-A0A016QP09-F1
#
_cell.length_a   1.000
_cell.length_b   1.000
_cell.length_c   1.000
_cell.angle_alpha   90.00
_cell.angle_beta   90.00
_cell.angle_gamma   90.00
#
_symmetry.space_group_name_H-M   'P 1'
#
loop_
_entity.id
_entity.type
_entity.pdbx_description
1 polymer ?
#
loop_
_entity_poly.entity_id
_entity_poly.type
_entity_poly.pdbx_seq_one_letter_code
_entity_poly.pdbx_strand_id
1 'polypeptide(L)' 'MGEEVREYLTLVGTPDGVTLAALLATPGGAALSARSGTDAAGHARTVLTLAHPDPEVVAATRQHLLRACQERGVRAFVV' A
#
# COMPACT_ATOMS: atom_id res chain seq x y z
N MET A 1 18.30 -3.84 18.18
CA MET A 1 16.98 -3.38 17.69
C MET A 1 17.15 -3.13 16.21
N GLY A 2 16.56 -3.96 15.35
CA GLY A 2 16.54 -3.68 13.91
C GLY A 2 15.56 -2.54 13.68
N GLU A 3 15.99 -1.48 13.02
CA GLU A 3 15.13 -0.36 12.66
C GLU A 3 14.06 -0.88 11.70
N GLU A 4 12.79 -0.79 12.08
CA GLU A 4 11.69 -1.26 11.23
C GLU A 4 11.57 -0.34 10.02
N VAL A 5 11.81 -0.89 8.83
CA VAL A 5 11.68 -0.14 7.58
C VAL A 5 10.20 0.00 7.26
N ARG A 6 9.77 1.23 6.98
CA ARG A 6 8.40 1.56 6.62
C ARG A 6 8.35 2.29 5.29
N GLU A 7 7.47 1.85 4.41
CA GLU A 7 7.16 2.54 3.16
C GLU A 7 5.66 2.87 3.08
N TYR A 8 5.35 3.97 2.39
CA TYR A 8 4.00 4.47 2.22
C TYR A 8 3.64 4.49 0.74
N LEU A 9 2.47 3.95 0.43
CA LEU A 9 1.96 3.85 -0.93
C LEU A 9 0.56 4.45 -0.97
N THR A 10 0.42 5.55 -1.71
CA THR A 10 -0.84 6.29 -1.82
C THR A 10 -1.62 5.82 -3.04
N LEU A 11 -2.87 5.44 -2.82
CA LEU A 11 -3.85 5.12 -3.85
C LEU A 11 -4.65 6.38 -4.19
N VAL A 12 -4.87 6.61 -5.48
CA VAL A 12 -5.75 7.68 -5.97
C VAL A 12 -7.20 7.23 -5.81
N GLY A 13 -7.98 7.99 -5.06
CA GLY A 13 -9.35 7.62 -4.71
C GLY A 13 -9.41 6.61 -3.56
N THR A 14 -10.63 6.17 -3.27
CA THR A 14 -10.90 5.12 -2.28
C THR A 14 -11.28 3.86 -3.04
N PRO A 15 -10.41 2.83 -3.12
CA PRO A 15 -10.82 1.54 -3.65
C PRO A 15 -12.00 0.98 -2.83
N ASP A 16 -12.86 0.20 -3.47
CA ASP A 16 -13.92 -0.51 -2.76
C ASP A 16 -13.32 -1.48 -1.72
N GLY A 17 -14.14 -1.92 -0.76
CA GLY A 17 -13.69 -2.77 0.33
C GLY A 17 -13.12 -4.13 -0.13
N VAL A 18 -13.57 -4.66 -1.26
CA VAL A 18 -13.10 -5.94 -1.81
C VAL A 18 -11.71 -5.78 -2.41
N THR A 19 -11.52 -4.72 -3.19
CA THR A 19 -10.24 -4.33 -3.78
C THR A 19 -9.23 -4.03 -2.68
N LEU A 20 -9.62 -3.26 -1.65
CA LEU A 20 -8.74 -2.95 -0.52
C LEU A 20 -8.33 -4.21 0.26
N ALA A 21 -9.28 -5.11 0.55
CA ALA A 21 -8.98 -6.37 1.24
C ALA A 21 -8.03 -7.25 0.42
N ALA A 22 -8.21 -7.30 -0.91
CA ALA A 22 -7.31 -8.04 -1.78
C ALA A 22 -5.89 -7.44 -1.83
N LEU A 23 -5.78 -6.10 -1.84
CA LEU A 23 -4.49 -5.42 -1.78
C LEU A 23 -3.78 -5.69 -0.44
N LEU A 24 -4.51 -5.68 0.69
CA LEU A 24 -3.95 -6.02 2.00
C LEU A 24 -3.55 -7.50 2.13
N ALA A 25 -4.10 -8.38 1.29
CA ALA A 25 -3.72 -9.79 1.20
C ALA A 25 -2.56 -10.04 0.22
N THR A 26 -1.94 -9.01 -0.34
CA THR A 26 -0.84 -9.16 -1.30
C THR A 26 0.34 -9.89 -0.64
N PRO A 27 0.83 -11.00 -1.23
CA PRO A 27 1.96 -11.73 -0.69
C PRO A 27 3.24 -10.90 -0.80
N GLY A 28 4.09 -10.95 0.22
CA GLY A 28 5.34 -10.20 0.21
C GLY A 28 6.11 -10.23 1.52
N GLY A 29 5.47 -10.63 2.61
CA GLY A 29 6.12 -10.80 3.92
C GLY A 29 6.14 -9.54 4.78
N ALA A 30 6.01 -8.35 4.18
CA ALA A 30 5.80 -7.13 4.95
C ALA A 30 4.39 -7.07 5.55
N ALA A 31 4.28 -6.51 6.76
CA ALA A 31 2.99 -6.21 7.35
C ALA A 31 2.32 -5.08 6.56
N LEU A 32 1.06 -5.32 6.14
CA LEU A 32 0.28 -4.37 5.35
C LEU A 32 -0.84 -3.78 6.19
N SER A 33 -1.03 -2.46 6.09
CA SER A 33 -2.13 -1.76 6.73
C SER A 33 -2.64 -0.66 5.82
N ALA A 34 -3.94 -0.33 5.92
CA ALA A 34 -4.55 0.71 5.11
C ALA A 34 -5.19 1.78 5.99
N ARG A 35 -5.04 3.03 5.58
CA ARG A 35 -5.74 4.17 6.15
C ARG A 35 -6.38 4.99 5.05
N SER A 36 -7.71 5.03 5.05
CA SER A 36 -8.48 5.90 4.18
C SER A 36 -8.74 7.24 4.85
N GLY A 37 -8.80 8.30 4.04
CA GLY A 37 -9.09 9.65 4.50
C GLY A 37 -9.25 10.61 3.33
N THR A 38 -9.15 11.89 3.62
CA THR A 38 -9.26 12.96 2.63
C THR A 38 -7.96 13.74 2.60
N ASP A 39 -7.47 14.11 1.41
CA ASP A 39 -6.31 14.98 1.28
C ASP A 39 -6.65 16.46 1.55
N ALA A 40 -5.63 17.32 1.53
CA ALA A 40 -5.79 18.76 1.74
C ALA A 40 -6.62 19.46 0.64
N ALA A 41 -6.80 18.82 -0.52
CA ALA A 41 -7.62 19.30 -1.62
C ALA A 41 -9.08 18.80 -1.54
N GLY A 42 -9.43 18.01 -0.52
CA GLY A 42 -10.77 17.43 -0.36
C GLY A 42 -11.01 16.15 -1.16
N HIS A 43 -9.98 15.57 -1.77
CA HIS A 43 -10.09 14.30 -2.50
C HIS A 43 -9.91 13.11 -1.58
N ALA A 44 -10.73 12.08 -1.79
CA ALA A 44 -10.61 10.82 -1.07
C ALA A 44 -9.30 10.11 -1.47
N ARG A 45 -8.57 9.61 -0.47
CA ARG A 45 -7.30 8.90 -0.64
C ARG A 45 -7.22 7.73 0.32
N THR A 46 -6.52 6.69 -0.11
CA THR A 46 -6.14 5.58 0.76
C THR A 46 -4.62 5.44 0.77
N VAL A 47 -4.03 5.38 1.95
CA VAL A 47 -2.60 5.13 2.12
C VAL A 47 -2.43 3.70 2.62
N LEU A 48 -1.62 2.93 1.91
CA LEU A 48 -1.11 1.64 2.35
C LEU A 48 0.25 1.84 3.02
N THR A 49 0.42 1.25 4.18
CA THR A 49 1.69 1.20 4.91
C THR A 49 2.24 -0.22 4.79
N LEU A 50 3.51 -0.32 4.41
CA LEU A 50 4.29 -1.54 4.42
C LEU A 50 5.33 -1.43 5.53
N ALA A 51 5.42 -2.44 6.41
CA ALA A 51 6.41 -2.47 7.47
C ALA A 51 7.10 -3.83 7.54
N HIS A 52 8.44 -3.82 7.52
CA HIS A 52 9.26 -5.01 7.74
C HIS A 52 10.67 -4.61 8.20
N PRO A 53 11.35 -5.38 9.07
CA PRO A 53 12.75 -5.10 9.46
C PRO A 53 13.75 -5.24 8.30
N ASP A 54 13.41 -6.02 7.28
CA ASP A 54 14.22 -6.22 6.09
C ASP A 54 13.74 -5.30 4.94
N PRO A 55 14.55 -4.34 4.46
CA PRO A 55 14.18 -3.45 3.37
C PRO A 55 13.96 -4.18 2.03
N GLU A 56 14.60 -5.32 1.80
CA GLU A 56 14.39 -6.09 0.55
C GLU A 56 12.98 -6.69 0.51
N VAL A 57 12.48 -7.14 1.67
CA VAL A 57 11.10 -7.64 1.82
C VAL A 57 10.08 -6.51 1.61
N VAL A 58 10.36 -5.30 2.11
CA VAL A 58 9.51 -4.12 1.84
C VAL A 58 9.49 -3.81 0.35
N ALA A 59 10.66 -3.77 -0.30
CA ALA A 59 10.77 -3.49 -1.74
C ALA A 59 10.06 -4.55 -2.60
N ALA A 60 10.19 -5.84 -2.26
CA ALA A 60 9.49 -6.93 -2.95
C ALA A 60 7.97 -6.84 -2.77
N THR A 61 7.51 -6.61 -1.54
CA THR A 61 6.08 -6.42 -1.24
C THR A 61 5.51 -5.21 -1.99
N ARG A 62 6.26 -4.10 -2.05
CA ARG A 62 5.88 -2.91 -2.83
C ARG A 62 5.70 -3.26 -4.30
N GLN A 63 6.62 -4.00 -4.91
CA GLN A 63 6.51 -4.37 -6.32
C GLN A 63 5.28 -5.24 -6.59
N HIS A 64 5.01 -6.22 -5.71
CA HIS A 64 3.80 -7.03 -5.80
C HIS A 64 2.53 -6.19 -5.64
N LEU A 65 2.52 -5.23 -4.71
CA LEU A 65 1.39 -4.33 -4.49
C LEU A 65 1.13 -3.42 -5.70
N LEU A 66 2.18 -2.85 -6.29
CA LEU A 66 2.04 -2.04 -7.50
C LEU A 66 1.47 -2.86 -8.67
N ARG A 67 1.91 -4.10 -8.84
CA ARG A 67 1.35 -5.02 -9.83
C ARG A 67 -0.13 -5.31 -9.55
N ALA A 68 -0.47 -5.66 -8.31
CA ALA A 68 -1.85 -5.94 -7.90
C ALA A 68 -2.77 -4.71 -8.09
N CYS A 69 -2.25 -3.50 -7.84
CA CYS A 69 -2.97 -2.26 -8.13
C CYS A 69 -3.22 -2.11 -9.64
N GLN A 70 -2.19 -2.32 -10.46
CA GLN A 70 -2.29 -2.21 -11.91
C GLN A 70 -3.29 -3.21 -12.51
N GLU A 71 -3.24 -4.47 -12.09
CA GLU A 71 -4.17 -5.54 -12.53
C GLU A 71 -5.63 -5.21 -12.19
N ARG A 72 -5.86 -4.42 -11.14
CA ARG A 72 -7.18 -3.99 -10.67
C ARG A 72 -7.59 -2.60 -11.15
N GLY A 73 -6.76 -1.95 -11.98
CA GLY A 73 -7.02 -0.59 -12.47
C GLY A 73 -6.92 0.51 -11.40
N VAL A 74 -6.30 0.23 -10.25
CA VAL A 74 -6.06 1.19 -9.18
C VAL A 74 -4.77 1.96 -9.47
N ARG A 75 -4.84 3.29 -9.49
CA ARG A 75 -3.65 4.14 -9.63
C ARG A 75 -3.00 4.32 -8.26
N ALA A 76 -1.71 4.03 -8.17
CA ALA A 76 -0.95 4.10 -6.94
C ALA A 76 0.42 4.77 -7.16
N PHE A 77 0.91 5.48 -6.14
CA PHE A 77 2.23 6.12 -6.14
C PHE A 77 2.92 5.94 -4.79
N VAL A 78 4.23 5.75 -4.81
CA VAL A 78 5.09 5.63 -3.62
C VAL A 78 5.48 7.03 -3.16
N VAL A 79 5.47 7.28 -1.84
CA VAL A 79 5.78 8.59 -1.22
C VAL A 79 6.93 8.46 -0.24
#